data_AF-E1YKZ6-F1
#
_entry.id   AF-E1YKZ6-F1
#
_cell.length_a   1.000
_cell.length_b   1.000
_cell.length_c   1.000
_cell.angle_alpha   90.00
_cell.angle_beta   90.00
_cell.angle_gamma   90.00
#
_symmetry.space_group_name_H-M   'P 1'
#
loop_
_entity.id
_entity.type
_entity.pdbx_description
1 polymer ?
#
loop_
_entity_poly.entity_id
_entity_poly.type
_entity_poly.pdbx_seq_one_letter_code
_entity_poly.pdbx_strand_id
1 'polypeptide(L)'
;MKINMMFSCFMLSLLILLFNFCPGQAMELPRVIDKTNCAQYKDLLVPAMYRAVEKGDFVISPGNINFQYKHPDSFIAAGNKNAGKFDISSEGDLIEKNTGKVPCYNIYGYPFRVILFFEQ
;
A
#
# COMPACT_ATOMS: atom_id res chain seq x y z
N MET A 1 -25.29 23.56 40.76
CA MET A 1 -24.52 23.86 39.53
C MET A 1 -23.26 23.00 39.32
N LYS A 2 -22.90 22.06 40.22
CA LYS A 2 -21.70 21.19 40.04
C LYS A 2 -22.00 19.87 39.31
N ILE A 3 -23.21 19.33 39.47
CA ILE A 3 -23.65 18.06 38.85
C ILE A 3 -23.75 18.16 37.32
N ASN A 4 -24.27 19.27 36.79
CA ASN A 4 -24.39 19.48 35.34
C ASN A 4 -23.02 19.61 34.64
N MET A 5 -22.01 20.12 35.37
CA MET A 5 -20.65 20.28 34.85
C MET A 5 -19.91 18.93 34.79
N MET A 6 -20.08 18.08 35.81
CA MET A 6 -19.54 16.71 35.83
C MET A 6 -20.20 15.83 34.77
N PHE A 7 -21.52 15.94 34.58
CA PHE A 7 -22.26 15.20 33.57
C PHE A 7 -21.87 15.62 32.14
N SER A 8 -21.63 16.92 31.92
CA SER A 8 -21.13 17.45 30.66
C SER A 8 -19.73 16.93 30.31
N CYS A 9 -18.79 16.93 31.27
CA CYS A 9 -17.45 16.37 31.06
C CYS A 9 -17.47 14.84 30.78
N PHE A 10 -18.39 14.11 31.42
CA PHE A 10 -18.57 12.68 31.17
C PHE A 10 -19.10 12.41 29.76
N MET A 11 -20.06 13.21 29.28
CA MET A 11 -20.57 13.09 27.91
C MET A 11 -19.54 13.49 26.85
N LEU A 12 -18.71 14.50 27.13
CA LEU A 12 -17.64 14.90 26.21
C LEU A 12 -16.56 13.82 26.06
N SER A 13 -16.16 13.21 27.18
CA SER A 13 -15.18 12.11 27.18
C SER A 13 -15.72 10.85 26.51
N LEU A 14 -17.01 10.54 26.69
CA LEU A 14 -17.68 9.45 25.97
C LEU A 14 -17.71 9.70 24.45
N LEU A 15 -17.95 10.93 24.02
CA LEU A 15 -17.95 11.31 22.60
C LEU A 15 -16.56 11.10 21.97
N ILE A 16 -15.49 11.52 22.66
CA ILE A 16 -14.11 11.36 22.18
C ILE A 16 -13.72 9.87 22.05
N LEU A 17 -14.16 9.02 22.99
CA LEU A 17 -13.92 7.58 22.93
C LEU A 17 -14.62 6.90 21.75
N LEU A 18 -15.79 7.40 21.33
CA LEU A 18 -16.57 6.83 20.21
C LEU A 18 -16.05 7.23 18.82
N PHE A 19 -15.35 8.37 18.69
CA PHE A 19 -14.81 8.84 17.40
C PHE A 19 -13.45 8.21 17.01
N ASN A 20 -12.78 7.49 17.91
CA ASN A 20 -11.43 6.95 17.66
C ASN A 20 -11.39 5.52 17.10
N PHE A 21 -12.54 4.87 16.90
CA PHE A 21 -12.57 3.56 16.25
C PHE A 21 -12.77 3.74 14.75
N CYS A 22 -11.71 4.14 14.06
CA CYS A 22 -11.57 3.77 12.65
C CYS A 22 -11.03 2.33 12.65
N PRO A 23 -11.85 1.29 12.40
CA PRO A 23 -11.28 -0.02 12.15
C PRO A 23 -10.45 0.10 10.88
N GLY A 24 -9.12 0.19 11.05
CA GLY A 24 -8.18 -0.06 9.96
C GLY A 24 -8.44 -1.49 9.51
N GLN A 25 -9.22 -1.65 8.44
CA GLN A 25 -9.42 -2.94 7.81
C GLN A 25 -8.07 -3.34 7.22
N ALA A 26 -7.34 -4.18 7.93
CA ALA A 26 -6.24 -4.90 7.33
C ALA A 26 -6.83 -5.73 6.19
N MET A 27 -6.37 -5.48 4.97
CA MET A 27 -6.76 -6.25 3.80
C MET A 27 -6.31 -7.70 4.04
N GLU A 28 -7.24 -8.60 4.36
CA GLU A 28 -6.92 -10.03 4.36
C GLU A 28 -6.52 -10.42 2.93
N LEU A 29 -5.41 -11.15 2.78
CA LEU A 29 -4.97 -11.69 1.49
C LEU A 29 -6.19 -12.36 0.82
N PRO A 30 -6.48 -12.04 -0.46
CA PRO A 30 -7.75 -12.42 -1.03
C PRO A 30 -7.95 -13.94 -0.92
N ARG A 31 -9.17 -14.36 -0.58
CA ARG A 31 -9.61 -15.72 -0.89
C ARG A 31 -9.65 -15.86 -2.41
N VAL A 32 -9.74 -17.09 -2.93
CA VAL A 32 -10.02 -17.29 -4.36
C VAL A 32 -11.18 -16.39 -4.79
N ILE A 33 -10.92 -15.51 -5.77
CA ILE A 33 -11.91 -14.55 -6.26
C ILE A 33 -12.63 -15.18 -7.45
N ASP A 34 -13.93 -15.33 -7.31
CA ASP A 34 -14.81 -15.90 -8.31
C ASP A 34 -16.10 -15.08 -8.42
N LYS A 35 -17.01 -15.52 -9.30
CA LYS A 35 -18.29 -14.84 -9.54
C LYS A 35 -19.13 -14.61 -8.28
N THR A 36 -18.98 -15.44 -7.25
CA THR A 36 -19.80 -15.37 -6.02
C THR A 36 -19.34 -14.26 -5.07
N ASN A 37 -18.09 -13.82 -5.17
CA ASN A 37 -17.48 -12.87 -4.22
C ASN A 37 -16.81 -11.66 -4.89
N CYS A 38 -16.70 -11.61 -6.22
CA CYS A 38 -15.97 -10.57 -6.96
C CYS A 38 -16.45 -9.14 -6.69
N ALA A 39 -17.71 -8.94 -6.29
CA ALA A 39 -18.28 -7.63 -5.95
C ALA A 39 -17.47 -6.90 -4.86
N GLN A 40 -16.88 -7.64 -3.91
CA GLN A 40 -16.05 -7.07 -2.83
C GLN A 40 -14.70 -6.53 -3.31
N TYR A 41 -14.29 -6.91 -4.52
CA TYR A 41 -12.98 -6.61 -5.09
C TYR A 41 -13.06 -5.67 -6.30
N LYS A 42 -14.21 -5.05 -6.54
CA LYS A 42 -14.44 -4.17 -7.69
C LYS A 42 -13.43 -3.04 -7.81
N ASP A 43 -13.05 -2.45 -6.68
CA ASP A 43 -12.10 -1.34 -6.63
C ASP A 43 -10.64 -1.82 -6.61
N LEU A 44 -10.40 -3.10 -6.29
CA LEU A 44 -9.07 -3.71 -6.33
C LEU A 44 -8.72 -4.22 -7.73
N LEU A 45 -9.71 -4.75 -8.44
CA LEU A 45 -9.52 -5.35 -9.76
C LEU A 45 -9.56 -4.28 -10.85
N VAL A 46 -8.63 -4.38 -11.79
CA VAL A 46 -8.71 -3.62 -13.05
C VAL A 46 -10.08 -3.90 -13.69
N PRO A 47 -10.82 -2.90 -14.21
CA PRO A 47 -12.22 -3.09 -14.64
C PRO A 47 -12.46 -4.22 -15.64
N ALA A 48 -11.50 -4.47 -16.55
CA ALA A 48 -11.58 -5.60 -17.48
C ALA A 48 -11.49 -6.96 -16.77
N MET A 49 -10.62 -7.07 -15.77
CA MET A 49 -10.47 -8.25 -14.93
C MET A 49 -11.72 -8.51 -14.10
N TYR A 50 -12.27 -7.47 -13.47
CA TYR A 50 -13.52 -7.56 -12.72
C TYR A 50 -14.66 -8.15 -13.58
N ARG A 51 -14.85 -7.62 -14.80
CA ARG A 51 -15.88 -8.10 -15.72
C ARG A 51 -15.69 -9.57 -16.12
N ALA A 52 -14.44 -10.01 -16.30
CA ALA A 52 -14.15 -11.41 -16.63
C ALA A 52 -14.51 -12.35 -15.45
N VAL A 53 -14.22 -11.94 -14.21
CA VAL A 53 -14.61 -12.72 -13.02
C VAL A 53 -16.13 -12.70 -12.81
N GLU A 54 -16.78 -11.55 -12.99
CA GLU A 54 -18.24 -11.39 -12.85
C GLU A 54 -19.02 -12.25 -13.86
N LYS A 55 -18.51 -12.39 -15.09
CA LYS A 55 -19.06 -13.30 -16.10
C LYS A 55 -18.86 -14.77 -15.76
N GLY A 56 -17.89 -15.08 -14.90
CA GLY A 56 -17.44 -16.44 -14.60
C GLY A 56 -16.41 -16.96 -15.61
N ASP A 57 -15.85 -16.10 -16.45
CA ASP A 57 -14.80 -16.48 -17.40
C ASP A 57 -13.49 -16.77 -16.64
N PHE A 58 -13.21 -15.98 -15.59
CA PHE A 58 -11.99 -16.05 -14.78
C PHE A 58 -12.27 -16.39 -13.31
N VAL A 59 -11.35 -17.17 -12.72
CA VAL A 59 -11.25 -17.38 -11.27
C VAL A 59 -9.82 -17.00 -10.86
N ILE A 60 -9.69 -16.01 -9.99
CA ILE A 60 -8.38 -15.50 -9.55
C ILE A 60 -8.02 -16.19 -8.25
N SER A 61 -7.05 -17.10 -8.32
CA SER A 61 -6.50 -17.75 -7.13
C SER A 61 -5.22 -17.04 -6.69
N PRO A 62 -5.10 -16.62 -5.43
CA PRO A 62 -3.82 -16.20 -4.89
C PRO A 62 -2.86 -17.38 -4.93
N GLY A 63 -1.78 -17.26 -5.68
CA GLY A 63 -0.72 -18.25 -5.72
C GLY A 63 0.37 -17.92 -4.72
N ASN A 64 0.94 -18.94 -4.08
CA ASN A 64 2.23 -18.80 -3.42
C ASN A 64 3.32 -18.82 -4.49
N ILE A 65 4.16 -17.79 -4.48
CA ILE A 65 5.35 -17.74 -5.33
C ILE A 65 6.39 -18.67 -4.69
N ASN A 66 6.48 -19.91 -5.18
CA ASN A 66 7.41 -20.93 -4.65
C ASN A 66 8.83 -20.80 -5.23
N PHE A 67 9.29 -19.58 -5.47
CA PHE A 67 10.67 -19.32 -5.87
C PHE A 67 11.20 -18.09 -5.14
N GLN A 68 12.48 -18.11 -4.79
CA GLN A 68 13.16 -16.94 -4.27
C GLN A 68 13.37 -15.96 -5.43
N TYR A 69 12.50 -14.97 -5.53
CA TYR A 69 12.68 -13.90 -6.49
C TYR A 69 13.92 -13.08 -6.12
N LYS A 70 14.98 -13.20 -6.92
CA LYS A 70 16.23 -12.48 -6.74
C LYS A 70 16.50 -11.59 -7.95
N HIS A 71 16.70 -10.30 -7.70
CA HIS A 71 17.19 -9.37 -8.71
C HIS A 71 18.65 -9.68 -9.07
N PRO A 72 19.10 -9.40 -10.31
CA PRO A 72 20.50 -9.52 -10.68
C PRO A 72 21.39 -8.70 -9.74
N ASP A 73 22.57 -9.23 -9.41
CA ASP A 73 23.49 -8.54 -8.48
C ASP A 73 23.88 -7.14 -9.00
N SER A 74 23.93 -6.96 -10.32
CA SER A 74 24.16 -5.65 -10.95
C SER A 74 23.04 -4.64 -10.66
N PHE A 75 21.78 -5.07 -10.62
CA PHE A 75 20.64 -4.23 -10.29
C PHE A 75 20.68 -3.81 -8.81
N ILE A 76 20.99 -4.75 -7.92
CA ILE A 76 21.15 -4.47 -6.49
C ILE A 76 22.34 -3.52 -6.25
N ALA A 77 23.47 -3.76 -6.90
CA ALA A 77 24.65 -2.89 -6.80
C ALA A 77 24.37 -1.47 -7.32
N ALA A 78 23.61 -1.32 -8.41
CA ALA A 78 23.17 -0.02 -8.91
C ALA A 78 22.25 0.69 -7.91
N GLY A 79 21.29 -0.03 -7.32
CA GLY A 79 20.39 0.50 -6.29
C GLY A 79 21.13 0.98 -5.05
N ASN A 80 22.14 0.23 -4.58
CA ASN A 80 22.97 0.64 -3.45
C ASN A 80 23.72 1.96 -3.72
N LYS A 81 24.11 2.22 -4.97
CA LYS A 81 24.72 3.50 -5.37
C LYS A 81 23.73 4.65 -5.41
N ASN A 82 22.43 4.41 -5.33
CA ASN A 82 21.40 5.45 -5.32
C ASN A 82 21.07 5.96 -3.91
N ALA A 83 21.64 5.35 -2.86
CA ALA A 83 21.39 5.72 -1.48
C ALA A 83 21.60 7.23 -1.25
N GLY A 84 20.51 7.93 -0.91
CA GLY A 84 20.52 9.36 -0.62
C GLY A 84 20.51 10.30 -1.84
N LYS A 85 20.48 9.78 -3.07
CA LYS A 85 20.45 10.59 -4.29
C LYS A 85 19.07 11.13 -4.65
N PHE A 86 18.03 10.38 -4.29
CA PHE A 86 16.66 10.68 -4.69
C PHE A 86 15.77 10.95 -3.47
N ASP A 87 14.70 11.67 -3.73
CA ASP A 87 13.61 11.97 -2.79
C ASP A 87 12.26 11.94 -3.52
N ILE A 88 11.17 12.12 -2.80
CA ILE A 88 9.81 12.24 -3.36
C ILE A 88 9.32 13.67 -3.18
N SER A 89 8.77 14.27 -4.26
CA SER A 89 8.15 15.60 -4.18
C SER A 89 6.82 15.56 -3.42
N SER A 90 6.24 16.73 -3.12
CA SER A 90 4.90 16.84 -2.52
C SER A 90 3.81 16.19 -3.36
N GLU A 91 4.02 16.10 -4.67
CA GLU A 91 3.09 15.53 -5.65
C GLU A 91 3.28 14.02 -5.82
N GLY A 92 4.31 13.43 -5.19
CA GLY A 92 4.62 12.01 -5.31
C GLY A 92 5.62 11.67 -6.40
N ASP A 93 6.27 12.66 -7.02
CA ASP A 93 7.23 12.44 -8.10
C ASP A 93 8.63 12.10 -7.55
N LEU A 94 9.34 11.22 -8.26
CA LEU A 94 10.73 10.93 -7.97
C LEU A 94 11.63 12.08 -8.43
N ILE A 95 12.34 12.69 -7.49
CA ILE A 95 13.23 13.84 -7.73
C ILE A 95 14.65 13.56 -7.27
N GLU A 96 15.64 14.21 -7.88
CA GLU A 96 16.98 14.27 -7.33
C GLU A 96 17.04 15.19 -6.11
N LYS A 97 17.61 14.70 -5.02
CA LYS A 97 17.69 15.44 -3.76
C LYS A 97 18.49 16.74 -3.87
N ASN A 98 19.53 16.73 -4.71
CA ASN A 98 20.43 17.88 -4.88
C ASN A 98 19.81 19.02 -5.71
N THR A 99 18.94 18.68 -6.65
CA THR A 99 18.42 19.66 -7.64
C THR A 99 16.93 19.94 -7.45
N GLY A 100 16.21 19.06 -6.76
CA GLY A 100 14.76 19.12 -6.60
C GLY A 100 13.99 18.84 -7.90
N LYS A 101 14.67 18.32 -8.94
CA LYS A 101 14.08 18.09 -10.26
C LYS A 101 13.91 16.61 -10.55
N VAL A 102 12.92 16.30 -11.39
CA VAL A 102 12.75 14.95 -11.94
C VAL A 102 13.95 14.61 -12.82
N PRO A 103 14.61 13.46 -12.61
CA PRO A 103 15.75 13.06 -13.43
C PRO A 103 15.33 12.77 -14.87
N CYS A 104 15.94 13.45 -15.84
CA CYS A 104 15.70 13.23 -17.28
C CYS A 104 16.62 12.12 -17.85
N TYR A 105 16.87 11.07 -17.07
CA TYR A 105 17.73 9.94 -17.45
C TYR A 105 17.25 8.65 -16.79
N ASN A 106 17.71 7.50 -17.29
CA ASN A 106 17.35 6.20 -16.72
C ASN A 106 18.02 5.97 -15.36
N ILE A 107 17.21 5.66 -14.35
CA ILE A 107 17.68 5.23 -13.04
C ILE A 107 17.84 3.72 -13.06
N TYR A 108 19.03 3.24 -12.72
CA TYR A 108 19.33 1.81 -12.63
C TYR A 108 19.29 1.35 -11.18
N GLY A 109 18.64 0.21 -10.93
CA GLY A 109 18.41 -0.31 -9.59
C GLY A 109 17.27 0.42 -8.88
N TYR A 110 17.09 0.13 -7.60
CA TYR A 110 16.10 0.83 -6.78
C TYR A 110 16.52 2.29 -6.54
N PRO A 111 15.57 3.25 -6.62
CA PRO A 111 15.87 4.64 -6.31
C PRO A 111 16.13 4.87 -4.82
N PHE A 112 15.45 4.09 -3.97
CA PHE A 112 15.60 4.13 -2.52
C PHE A 112 16.32 2.88 -2.03
N ARG A 113 16.91 3.00 -0.84
CA ARG A 113 17.55 1.86 -0.18
C ARG A 113 16.48 0.81 0.08
N VAL A 114 16.71 -0.43 -0.38
CA VAL A 114 15.85 -1.56 -0.03
C VAL A 114 16.14 -1.92 1.41
N ILE A 115 15.21 -1.63 2.31
CA ILE A 115 15.10 -2.41 3.55
C ILE A 115 14.52 -3.74 3.08
N LEU A 116 15.27 -4.82 3.26
CA LEU A 116 14.86 -6.17 2.89
C LEU A 116 13.60 -6.54 3.68
N PHE A 117 12.42 -6.26 3.13
CA PHE A 117 11.14 -6.78 3.66
C PHE A 117 10.91 -8.26 3.28
N PHE A 118 11.92 -8.91 2.69
CA PHE A 118 11.90 -10.31 2.28
C PHE A 118 13.04 -11.13 2.93
N GLU A 119 13.49 -10.78 4.14
CA GLU A 119 13.95 -11.84 5.03
C GLU A 119 12.70 -12.50 5.63
N GLN A 120 12.30 -13.62 5.00
CA GLN A 120 11.48 -14.65 5.62
C GLN A 120 12.38 -15.62 6.37
#